data_AF-A0A3C7Z864-F1
#
_entry.id   AF-A0A3C7Z864-F1
#
_cell.length_a   1.000
_cell.length_b   1.000
_cell.length_c   1.000
_cell.angle_alpha   90.00
_cell.angle_beta   90.00
_cell.angle_gamma   90.00
#
_symmetry.space_group_name_H-M   'P 1'
#
loop_
_entity.id
_entity.type
_entity.pdbx_description
1 polymer ?
#
loop_
_entity_poly.entity_id
_entity_poly.type
_entity_poly.pdbx_seq_one_letter_code
_entity_poly.pdbx_strand_id
1 'polypeptide(L)'
;MNTLAKDAELDRLKTAQDLMYQRKQDAHRAQQAAWEHLSSTREVMNRAFEAKQRAYDVQDSSWQSLQRLRDSYGPRIEQLNRDQERAFQDMGRAFQNASDAHNNRNGAMAASYAADGHRYKAESQGYVAERRRLISELRDAKERHENTKPAFQRAKDEFNSAKRAFEQARTAHDTAKQKFQEAKAAFDKASTDFRTRLEKVKADNASRNNDRREIARRAGVPTQYLNSVWVSPNGKGGHNIYFGGVGSPNGPGHAHYATDSFGKVTYKRDPFDPHGAHNFTENQGDYYDMVSRESTSGDFGFRCRFRGYDAYVETNTNRDGTRKIDIYYGPNGPFGPGHHHAGALRSAPHTLIFDELR
;
A
#
# COMPACT_ATOMS: atom_id res chain seq x y z
N MET A 1 19.63 -13.04 -24.43
CA MET A 1 18.72 -12.48 -23.41
C MET A 1 19.26 -11.14 -22.96
N ASN A 2 18.57 -10.04 -23.29
CA ASN A 2 18.99 -8.68 -22.97
C ASN A 2 18.66 -8.42 -21.49
N THR A 3 19.61 -8.69 -20.59
CA THR A 3 19.48 -8.33 -19.18
C THR A 3 19.28 -6.82 -19.10
N LEU A 4 18.06 -6.38 -18.75
CA LEU A 4 17.83 -5.05 -18.19
C LEU A 4 18.96 -4.80 -17.20
N ALA A 5 19.81 -3.81 -17.47
CA ALA A 5 20.82 -3.39 -16.52
C ALA A 5 20.10 -3.19 -15.18
N LYS A 6 20.55 -3.88 -14.12
CA LYS A 6 19.93 -3.80 -12.79
C LYS A 6 19.82 -2.33 -12.40
N ASP A 7 18.60 -1.82 -12.37
CA ASP A 7 18.32 -0.45 -11.99
C ASP A 7 18.02 -0.44 -10.49
N ALA A 8 19.03 -0.10 -9.68
CA ALA A 8 18.93 -0.16 -8.23
C ALA A 8 17.77 0.70 -7.68
N GLU A 9 17.45 1.81 -8.35
CA GLU A 9 16.32 2.66 -7.98
C GLU A 9 14.97 2.00 -8.30
N LEU A 10 14.85 1.31 -9.43
CA LEU A 10 13.65 0.54 -9.77
C LEU A 10 13.39 -0.58 -8.74
N ASP A 11 14.43 -1.31 -8.33
CA ASP A 11 14.33 -2.37 -7.30
C ASP A 11 13.92 -1.78 -5.93
N ARG A 12 14.50 -0.63 -5.57
CA ARG A 12 14.12 0.11 -4.34
C ARG A 12 12.66 0.54 -4.38
N LEU A 13 12.21 1.14 -5.49
CA LEU A 13 10.83 1.59 -5.67
C LEU A 13 9.85 0.42 -5.66
N LYS A 14 10.23 -0.73 -6.23
CA LYS A 14 9.43 -1.95 -6.16
C LYS A 14 9.24 -2.42 -4.72
N THR A 15 10.34 -2.49 -3.97
CA THR A 15 10.32 -2.85 -2.54
C THR A 15 9.44 -1.88 -1.73
N ALA A 16 9.54 -0.58 -2.00
CA ALA A 16 8.71 0.44 -1.36
C ALA A 16 7.22 0.28 -1.72
N GLN A 17 6.90 0.01 -2.99
CA GLN A 17 5.54 -0.26 -3.44
C GLN A 17 4.94 -1.47 -2.71
N ASP A 18 5.68 -2.57 -2.61
CA ASP A 18 5.22 -3.80 -1.97
C ASP A 18 5.01 -3.61 -0.47
N LEU A 19 5.90 -2.86 0.19
CA LEU A 19 5.72 -2.47 1.59
C LEU A 19 4.44 -1.62 1.80
N MET A 20 4.20 -0.63 0.95
CA MET A 20 2.99 0.19 1.04
C MET A 20 1.73 -0.61 0.72
N TYR A 21 1.82 -1.60 -0.17
CA TYR A 21 0.72 -2.51 -0.46
C TYR A 21 0.34 -3.32 0.79
N GLN A 22 1.33 -3.88 1.50
CA GLN A 22 1.07 -4.60 2.76
C GLN A 22 0.43 -3.69 3.81
N ARG A 23 0.98 -2.49 4.02
CA ARG A 23 0.39 -1.50 4.95
C ARG A 23 -1.05 -1.14 4.61
N LYS A 24 -1.37 -0.99 3.31
CA LYS A 24 -2.75 -0.77 2.85
C LYS A 24 -3.65 -1.96 3.19
N GLN A 25 -3.18 -3.19 2.99
CA GLN A 25 -3.95 -4.39 3.33
C GLN A 25 -4.18 -4.52 4.84
N ASP A 26 -3.16 -4.23 5.66
CA ASP A 26 -3.28 -4.21 7.12
C ASP A 26 -4.28 -3.16 7.59
N ALA A 27 -4.20 -1.94 7.06
CA ALA A 27 -5.12 -0.87 7.40
C ALA A 27 -6.57 -1.19 6.96
N HIS A 28 -6.74 -1.83 5.80
CA HIS A 28 -8.05 -2.30 5.34
C HIS A 28 -8.63 -3.36 6.27
N ARG A 29 -7.83 -4.36 6.67
CA ARG A 29 -8.26 -5.38 7.66
C ARG A 29 -8.65 -4.75 8.99
N ALA A 30 -7.85 -3.79 9.48
CA ALA A 30 -8.15 -3.07 10.72
C ALA A 30 -9.45 -2.27 10.61
N GLN A 31 -9.70 -1.60 9.48
CA GLN A 31 -10.94 -0.90 9.22
C GLN A 31 -12.15 -1.86 9.21
N GLN A 32 -12.02 -3.01 8.56
CA GLN A 32 -13.07 -4.02 8.50
C GLN A 32 -13.41 -4.59 9.88
N ALA A 33 -12.38 -4.94 10.68
CA ALA A 33 -12.58 -5.39 12.05
C ALA A 33 -13.25 -4.32 12.93
N ALA A 34 -12.86 -3.05 12.78
CA ALA A 34 -13.49 -1.94 13.50
C ALA A 34 -14.96 -1.73 13.06
N TRP A 35 -15.27 -1.94 11.78
CA TRP A 35 -16.64 -1.90 11.27
C TRP A 35 -17.50 -3.02 11.83
N GLU A 36 -16.98 -4.25 11.88
CA GLU A 36 -17.69 -5.40 12.48
C GLU A 36 -17.96 -5.16 13.97
N HIS A 37 -16.98 -4.61 14.70
CA HIS A 37 -17.16 -4.23 16.10
C HIS A 37 -18.21 -3.11 16.28
N LEU A 38 -18.21 -2.10 15.41
CA LEU A 38 -19.22 -1.05 15.38
C LEU A 38 -20.63 -1.62 15.12
N SER A 39 -20.76 -2.55 14.18
CA SER A 39 -22.03 -3.21 13.90
C SER A 39 -22.54 -4.02 15.10
N SER A 40 -21.66 -4.82 15.71
CA SER A 40 -21.99 -5.62 16.90
C SER A 40 -22.42 -4.74 18.09
N THR A 41 -21.68 -3.66 18.37
CA THR A 41 -22.06 -2.72 19.45
C THR A 41 -23.37 -1.99 19.17
N ARG A 42 -23.70 -1.71 17.89
CA ARG A 42 -25.01 -1.18 17.50
C ARG A 42 -26.15 -2.16 17.81
N GLU A 43 -25.96 -3.46 17.53
CA GLU A 43 -26.95 -4.48 17.86
C GLU A 43 -27.16 -4.61 19.38
N VAL A 44 -26.08 -4.56 20.16
CA VAL A 44 -26.16 -4.53 21.64
C VAL A 44 -26.93 -3.30 22.12
N MET A 45 -26.62 -2.12 21.58
CA MET A 45 -27.31 -0.88 21.92
C MET A 45 -28.81 -0.94 21.57
N ASN A 46 -29.17 -1.49 20.42
CA ASN A 46 -30.57 -1.66 20.02
C ASN A 46 -31.31 -2.61 20.98
N ARG A 47 -30.71 -3.75 21.32
CA ARG A 47 -31.31 -4.69 22.29
C ARG A 47 -31.49 -4.06 23.68
N ALA A 48 -30.51 -3.27 24.13
CA ALA A 48 -30.61 -2.55 25.40
C ALA A 48 -31.69 -1.46 25.36
N PHE A 49 -31.86 -0.80 24.21
CA PHE A 49 -32.94 0.17 24.00
C PHE A 49 -34.32 -0.49 24.09
N GLU A 50 -34.51 -1.64 23.44
CA GLU A 50 -35.76 -2.39 23.52
C GLU A 50 -36.03 -2.90 24.95
N ALA A 51 -35.00 -3.37 25.66
CA ALA A 51 -35.14 -3.79 27.06
C ALA A 51 -35.56 -2.62 27.96
N LYS A 52 -34.96 -1.44 27.76
CA LYS A 52 -35.35 -0.20 28.42
C LYS A 52 -36.80 0.17 28.14
N GLN A 53 -37.25 0.06 26.87
CA GLN A 53 -38.63 0.34 26.50
C GLN A 53 -39.60 -0.61 27.20
N ARG A 54 -39.34 -1.92 27.18
CA ARG A 54 -40.16 -2.91 27.88
C ARG A 54 -40.25 -2.64 29.39
N ALA A 55 -39.13 -2.29 30.03
CA ALA A 55 -39.11 -1.97 31.46
C ALA A 55 -39.89 -0.69 31.78
N TYR A 56 -39.84 0.31 30.89
CA TYR A 56 -40.66 1.51 30.97
C TYR A 56 -42.15 1.17 30.85
N ASP A 57 -42.55 0.36 29.87
CA ASP A 57 -43.95 0.01 29.63
C ASP A 57 -44.55 -0.75 30.84
N VAL A 58 -43.77 -1.64 31.48
CA VAL A 58 -44.17 -2.32 32.73
C VAL A 58 -44.36 -1.32 33.87
N GLN A 59 -43.42 -0.37 34.03
CA GLN A 59 -43.53 0.67 35.04
C GLN A 59 -44.76 1.54 34.81
N ASP A 60 -44.99 1.99 33.57
CA ASP A 60 -46.13 2.83 33.20
C ASP A 60 -47.46 2.10 33.42
N SER A 61 -47.56 0.84 32.99
CA SER A 61 -48.74 0.00 33.22
C SER A 61 -49.07 -0.17 34.72
N SER A 62 -48.03 -0.37 35.55
CA SER A 62 -48.21 -0.46 37.01
C SER A 62 -48.66 0.87 37.63
N TRP A 63 -48.14 2.00 37.11
CA TRP A 63 -48.54 3.34 37.54
C TRP A 63 -49.99 3.64 37.18
N GLN A 64 -50.41 3.35 35.94
CA GLN A 64 -51.79 3.50 35.50
C GLN A 64 -52.75 2.65 36.35
N SER A 65 -52.36 1.43 36.70
CA SER A 65 -53.15 0.54 37.56
C SER A 65 -53.33 1.12 38.97
N LEU A 66 -52.25 1.62 39.59
CA LEU A 66 -52.30 2.32 40.87
C LEU A 66 -53.21 3.56 40.80
N GLN A 67 -53.11 4.34 39.73
CA GLN A 67 -53.91 5.54 39.54
C GLN A 67 -55.41 5.21 39.47
N ARG A 68 -55.80 4.20 38.70
CA ARG A 68 -57.21 3.75 38.61
C ARG A 68 -57.76 3.32 39.96
N LEU A 69 -56.97 2.60 40.76
CA LEU A 69 -57.38 2.21 42.12
C LEU A 69 -57.52 3.41 43.03
N ARG A 70 -56.59 4.37 42.97
CA ARG A 70 -56.67 5.60 43.77
C ARG A 70 -57.94 6.38 43.43
N ASP A 71 -58.24 6.51 42.14
CA ASP A 71 -59.36 7.28 41.65
C ASP A 71 -60.70 6.62 41.99
N SER A 72 -60.79 5.28 42.05
CA SER A 72 -62.00 4.57 42.45
C SER A 72 -62.16 4.41 43.97
N TYR A 73 -61.07 4.14 44.70
CA TYR A 73 -61.13 3.84 46.14
C TYR A 73 -61.14 5.09 47.00
N GLY A 74 -60.56 6.21 46.56
CA GLY A 74 -60.56 7.46 47.32
C GLY A 74 -61.97 7.87 47.77
N PRO A 75 -62.92 8.11 46.83
CA PRO A 75 -64.29 8.47 47.17
C PRO A 75 -65.01 7.40 48.00
N ARG A 76 -64.77 6.11 47.72
CA ARG A 76 -65.39 5.00 48.46
C ARG A 76 -64.90 4.93 49.91
N ILE A 77 -63.61 5.12 50.15
CA ILE A 77 -63.03 5.17 51.49
C ILE A 77 -63.61 6.33 52.30
N GLU A 78 -63.75 7.51 51.69
CA GLU A 78 -64.39 8.66 52.32
C GLU A 78 -65.86 8.40 52.65
N GLN A 79 -66.59 7.75 51.75
CA GLN A 79 -67.97 7.35 51.99
C GLN A 79 -68.06 6.36 53.16
N LEU A 80 -67.24 5.30 53.15
CA LEU A 80 -67.19 4.31 54.23
C LEU A 80 -66.85 4.92 55.58
N ASN A 81 -66.01 5.97 55.61
CA ASN A 81 -65.74 6.72 56.84
C ASN A 81 -66.98 7.46 57.35
N ARG A 82 -67.74 8.12 56.47
CA ARG A 82 -68.98 8.81 56.85
C ARG A 82 -70.06 7.82 57.31
N ASP A 83 -70.20 6.70 56.61
CA ASP A 83 -71.18 5.66 56.93
C ASP A 83 -70.83 4.96 58.25
N GLN A 84 -69.55 4.70 58.52
CA GLN A 84 -69.07 4.20 59.82
C GLN A 84 -69.43 5.15 60.95
N GLU A 85 -69.15 6.45 60.79
CA GLU A 85 -69.42 7.46 61.81
C GLU A 85 -70.92 7.57 62.10
N ARG A 86 -71.76 7.58 61.06
CA ARG A 86 -73.22 7.56 61.21
C ARG A 86 -73.69 6.33 61.98
N ALA A 87 -73.26 5.14 61.57
CA ALA A 87 -73.64 3.91 62.27
C ALA A 87 -73.17 3.90 63.74
N PHE A 88 -72.00 4.49 64.03
CA PHE A 88 -71.51 4.62 65.40
C PHE A 88 -72.37 5.57 66.25
N GLN A 89 -72.79 6.70 65.67
CA GLN A 89 -73.70 7.64 66.34
C GLN A 89 -75.09 7.02 66.58
N ASP A 90 -75.65 6.34 65.58
CA ASP A 90 -76.94 5.66 65.68
C ASP A 90 -76.91 4.51 66.69
N MET A 91 -75.80 3.76 66.74
CA MET A 91 -75.52 2.77 67.78
C MET A 91 -75.58 3.40 69.18
N GLY A 92 -74.92 4.55 69.38
CA GLY A 92 -74.92 5.26 70.65
C GLY A 92 -76.33 5.67 71.09
N ARG A 93 -77.12 6.25 70.16
CA ARG A 93 -78.52 6.62 70.42
C ARG A 93 -79.40 5.43 70.74
N ALA A 94 -79.24 4.32 70.02
CA ALA A 94 -80.02 3.11 70.24
C ALA A 94 -79.75 2.53 71.64
N PHE A 95 -78.49 2.44 72.08
CA PHE A 95 -78.19 1.97 73.44
C PHE A 95 -78.65 2.93 74.53
N GLN A 96 -78.60 4.24 74.28
CA GLN A 96 -79.16 5.22 75.23
C GLN A 96 -80.69 5.07 75.36
N ASN A 97 -81.41 4.98 74.24
CA ASN A 97 -82.86 4.73 74.24
C ASN A 97 -83.21 3.40 74.91
N ALA A 98 -82.39 2.36 74.74
CA ALA A 98 -82.57 1.07 75.41
C ALA A 98 -82.47 1.21 76.94
N SER A 99 -81.47 1.96 77.41
CA SER A 99 -81.28 2.28 78.83
C SER A 99 -82.47 3.05 79.40
N ASP A 100 -82.96 4.07 78.69
CA ASP A 100 -84.11 4.87 79.12
C ASP A 100 -85.40 4.05 79.17
N ALA A 101 -85.65 3.21 78.16
CA ALA A 101 -86.80 2.30 78.14
C ALA A 101 -86.75 1.28 79.28
N HIS A 102 -85.55 0.77 79.61
CA HIS A 102 -85.35 -0.13 80.75
C HIS A 102 -85.67 0.57 82.08
N ASN A 103 -85.20 1.80 82.28
CA ASN A 103 -85.48 2.61 83.47
C ASN A 103 -86.98 2.88 83.65
N ASN A 104 -87.71 3.05 82.53
CA ASN A 104 -89.17 3.22 82.51
C ASN A 104 -89.96 1.90 82.62
N ARG A 105 -89.28 0.77 82.94
CA ARG A 105 -89.85 -0.58 83.03
C ARG A 105 -90.53 -1.06 81.73
N ASN A 106 -90.14 -0.52 80.58
CA ASN A 106 -90.62 -0.96 79.27
C ASN A 106 -89.60 -1.92 78.63
N GLY A 107 -89.62 -3.18 79.10
CA GLY A 107 -88.68 -4.21 78.66
C GLY A 107 -88.74 -4.53 77.15
N ALA A 108 -89.93 -4.43 76.54
CA ALA A 108 -90.11 -4.68 75.12
C ALA A 108 -89.39 -3.64 74.24
N MET A 109 -89.55 -2.35 74.57
CA MET A 109 -88.84 -1.27 73.87
C MET A 109 -87.33 -1.30 74.15
N ALA A 110 -86.93 -1.63 75.39
CA ALA A 110 -85.52 -1.78 75.75
C ALA A 110 -84.83 -2.86 74.91
N ALA A 111 -85.48 -4.02 74.74
CA ALA A 111 -84.97 -5.11 73.90
C ALA A 111 -84.89 -4.71 72.42
N SER A 112 -85.90 -4.01 71.90
CA SER A 112 -85.90 -3.53 70.52
C SER A 112 -84.74 -2.55 70.26
N TYR A 113 -84.57 -1.55 71.12
CA TYR A 113 -83.48 -0.58 70.97
C TYR A 113 -82.09 -1.20 71.14
N ALA A 114 -81.95 -2.18 72.04
CA ALA A 114 -80.70 -2.94 72.17
C ALA A 114 -80.40 -3.73 70.88
N ALA A 115 -81.41 -4.34 70.25
CA ALA A 115 -81.26 -5.03 68.98
C ALA A 115 -80.83 -4.08 67.84
N ASP A 116 -81.42 -2.88 67.77
CA ASP A 116 -80.98 -1.84 66.83
C ASP A 116 -79.52 -1.42 67.09
N GLY A 117 -79.12 -1.25 68.36
CA GLY A 117 -77.74 -0.95 68.73
C GLY A 117 -76.75 -2.04 68.27
N HIS A 118 -77.11 -3.31 68.43
CA HIS A 118 -76.31 -4.42 67.92
C HIS A 118 -76.25 -4.46 66.39
N ARG A 119 -77.33 -4.10 65.69
CA ARG A 119 -77.34 -3.98 64.22
C ARG A 119 -76.39 -2.87 63.75
N TYR A 120 -76.48 -1.68 64.31
CA TYR A 120 -75.59 -0.56 63.96
C TYR A 120 -74.11 -0.85 64.27
N LYS A 121 -73.84 -1.59 65.36
CA LYS A 121 -72.49 -2.08 65.66
C LYS A 121 -71.95 -2.98 64.54
N ALA A 122 -72.77 -3.94 64.08
CA ALA A 122 -72.39 -4.84 62.99
C ALA A 122 -72.16 -4.09 61.67
N GLU A 123 -73.02 -3.11 61.34
CA GLU A 123 -72.85 -2.23 60.17
C GLU A 123 -71.54 -1.44 60.24
N SER A 124 -71.26 -0.80 61.38
CA SER A 124 -70.01 -0.05 61.61
C SER A 124 -68.77 -0.94 61.41
N GLN A 125 -68.81 -2.18 61.92
CA GLN A 125 -67.74 -3.16 61.72
C GLN A 125 -67.58 -3.56 60.25
N GLY A 126 -68.68 -3.70 59.50
CA GLY A 126 -68.68 -3.96 58.06
C GLY A 126 -67.97 -2.85 57.28
N TYR A 127 -68.30 -1.59 57.55
CA TYR A 127 -67.66 -0.44 56.89
C TYR A 127 -66.15 -0.37 57.18
N VAL A 128 -65.75 -0.65 58.43
CA VAL A 128 -64.33 -0.71 58.81
C VAL A 128 -63.60 -1.84 58.07
N ALA A 129 -64.21 -3.01 57.95
CA ALA A 129 -63.61 -4.15 57.26
C ALA A 129 -63.41 -3.87 55.77
N GLU A 130 -64.42 -3.29 55.09
CA GLU A 130 -64.32 -2.91 53.69
C GLU A 130 -63.23 -1.84 53.49
N ARG A 131 -63.19 -0.79 54.32
CA ARG A 131 -62.16 0.24 54.23
C ARG A 131 -60.76 -0.32 54.38
N ARG A 132 -60.54 -1.22 55.36
CA ARG A 132 -59.24 -1.87 55.57
C ARG A 132 -58.80 -2.65 54.34
N ARG A 133 -59.73 -3.37 53.70
CA ARG A 133 -59.46 -4.09 52.45
C ARG A 133 -59.01 -3.14 51.34
N LEU A 134 -59.76 -2.06 51.08
CA LEU A 134 -59.41 -1.10 50.02
C LEU A 134 -58.05 -0.42 50.25
N ILE A 135 -57.75 -0.05 51.50
CA ILE A 135 -56.44 0.52 51.87
C ILE A 135 -55.31 -0.51 51.65
N SER A 136 -55.53 -1.78 51.98
CA SER A 136 -54.55 -2.85 51.73
C SER A 136 -54.28 -3.01 50.23
N GLU A 137 -55.33 -3.06 49.40
CA GLU A 137 -55.19 -3.19 47.95
C GLU A 137 -54.44 -1.99 47.33
N LEU A 138 -54.67 -0.76 47.82
CA LEU A 138 -53.89 0.42 47.41
C LEU A 138 -52.41 0.31 47.79
N ARG A 139 -52.13 -0.20 49.00
CA ARG A 139 -50.76 -0.41 49.47
C ARG A 139 -50.04 -1.42 48.60
N ASP A 140 -50.68 -2.55 48.29
CA ASP A 140 -50.11 -3.59 47.44
C ASP A 140 -49.86 -3.08 46.02
N ALA A 141 -50.80 -2.32 45.45
CA ALA A 141 -50.62 -1.71 44.13
C ALA A 141 -49.46 -0.70 44.10
N LYS A 142 -49.31 0.10 45.16
CA LYS A 142 -48.18 1.01 45.31
C LYS A 142 -46.87 0.26 45.39
N GLU A 143 -46.80 -0.79 46.19
CA GLU A 143 -45.60 -1.63 46.31
C GLU A 143 -45.23 -2.28 44.99
N ARG A 144 -46.20 -2.84 44.26
CA ARG A 144 -45.96 -3.40 42.91
C ARG A 144 -45.36 -2.35 41.97
N HIS A 145 -45.87 -1.12 41.98
CA HIS A 145 -45.32 -0.04 41.17
C HIS A 145 -43.89 0.32 41.60
N GLU A 146 -43.62 0.51 42.90
CA GLU A 146 -42.28 0.80 43.41
C GLU A 146 -41.27 -0.28 43.03
N ASN A 147 -41.68 -1.55 43.05
CA ASN A 147 -40.85 -2.70 42.66
C ASN A 147 -40.47 -2.71 41.17
N THR A 148 -41.15 -1.94 40.30
CA THR A 148 -40.75 -1.79 38.89
C THR A 148 -39.57 -0.84 38.70
N LYS A 149 -39.36 0.13 39.61
CA LYS A 149 -38.36 1.20 39.45
C LYS A 149 -36.93 0.67 39.31
N PRO A 150 -36.47 -0.31 40.12
CA PRO A 150 -35.11 -0.83 39.97
C PRO A 150 -34.87 -1.49 38.61
N ALA A 151 -35.87 -2.19 38.05
CA ALA A 151 -35.74 -2.84 36.75
C ALA A 151 -35.59 -1.81 35.62
N PHE A 152 -36.42 -0.76 35.63
CA PHE A 152 -36.29 0.33 34.66
C PHE A 152 -34.96 1.07 34.78
N GLN A 153 -34.51 1.35 36.00
CA GLN A 153 -33.23 2.01 36.24
C GLN A 153 -32.05 1.18 35.71
N ARG A 154 -32.02 -0.14 35.99
CA ARG A 154 -31.00 -1.04 35.42
C ARG A 154 -31.00 -1.02 33.89
N ALA A 155 -32.17 -1.15 33.26
CA ALA A 155 -32.26 -1.15 31.79
C ALA A 155 -31.81 0.20 31.18
N LYS A 156 -32.07 1.31 31.87
CA LYS A 156 -31.58 2.64 31.49
C LYS A 156 -30.06 2.73 31.57
N ASP A 157 -29.45 2.19 32.62
CA ASP A 157 -28.00 2.18 32.80
C ASP A 157 -27.30 1.27 31.79
N GLU A 158 -27.86 0.10 31.51
CA GLU A 158 -27.40 -0.81 30.45
C GLU A 158 -27.44 -0.15 29.07
N PHE A 159 -28.54 0.54 28.74
CA PHE A 159 -28.63 1.30 27.49
C PHE A 159 -27.56 2.40 27.40
N ASN A 160 -27.35 3.16 28.49
CA ASN A 160 -26.32 4.20 28.52
C ASN A 160 -24.91 3.62 28.36
N SER A 161 -24.64 2.47 28.97
CA SER A 161 -23.37 1.74 28.81
C SER A 161 -23.17 1.28 27.36
N ALA A 162 -24.17 0.63 26.77
CA ALA A 162 -24.13 0.17 25.38
C ALA A 162 -23.97 1.33 24.39
N LYS A 163 -24.63 2.46 24.66
CA LYS A 163 -24.48 3.69 23.86
C LYS A 163 -23.04 4.22 23.89
N ARG A 164 -22.40 4.28 25.06
CA ARG A 164 -20.99 4.69 25.18
C ARG A 164 -20.06 3.75 24.42
N ALA A 165 -20.29 2.44 24.51
CA ALA A 165 -19.51 1.44 23.77
C ALA A 165 -19.67 1.62 22.25
N PHE A 166 -20.88 1.86 21.77
CA PHE A 166 -21.15 2.16 20.36
C PHE A 166 -20.44 3.45 19.90
N GLU A 167 -20.48 4.52 20.69
CA GLU A 167 -19.78 5.78 20.39
C GLU A 167 -18.26 5.57 20.30
N GLN A 168 -17.67 4.80 21.22
CA GLN A 168 -16.25 4.44 21.17
C GLN A 168 -15.90 3.62 19.93
N ALA A 169 -16.70 2.60 19.61
CA ALA A 169 -16.51 1.78 18.42
C ALA A 169 -16.62 2.62 17.13
N ARG A 170 -17.50 3.63 17.11
CA ARG A 170 -17.66 4.55 15.98
C ARG A 170 -16.39 5.38 15.78
N THR A 171 -15.84 5.97 16.85
CA THR A 171 -14.57 6.70 16.78
C THR A 171 -13.41 5.81 16.32
N ALA A 172 -13.35 4.57 16.80
CA ALA A 172 -12.33 3.60 16.38
C ALA A 172 -12.44 3.26 14.89
N HIS A 173 -13.65 3.03 14.38
CA HIS A 173 -13.90 2.81 12.97
C HIS A 173 -13.51 4.04 12.13
N ASP A 174 -13.89 5.25 12.54
CA ASP A 174 -13.57 6.47 11.80
C ASP A 174 -12.04 6.70 11.73
N THR A 175 -11.33 6.41 12.81
CA THR A 175 -9.86 6.44 12.85
C THR A 175 -9.25 5.37 11.93
N ALA A 176 -9.75 4.14 11.96
CA ALA A 176 -9.26 3.07 11.11
C ALA A 176 -9.51 3.37 9.61
N LYS A 177 -10.66 3.97 9.29
CA LYS A 177 -11.00 4.45 7.94
C LYS A 177 -10.02 5.52 7.45
N GLN A 178 -9.68 6.50 8.30
CA GLN A 178 -8.66 7.52 7.95
C GLN A 178 -7.29 6.88 7.68
N LYS A 179 -6.83 5.98 8.57
CA LYS A 179 -5.57 5.25 8.37
C LYS A 179 -5.55 4.44 7.08
N PHE A 180 -6.67 3.82 6.71
CA PHE A 180 -6.78 3.13 5.42
C PHE A 180 -6.66 4.10 4.23
N GLN A 181 -7.31 5.26 4.29
CA GLN A 181 -7.22 6.29 3.24
C GLN A 181 -5.78 6.79 3.08
N GLU A 182 -5.08 7.05 4.18
CA GLU A 182 -3.67 7.44 4.18
C GLU A 182 -2.76 6.35 3.58
N ALA A 183 -2.93 5.10 4.01
CA ALA A 183 -2.16 3.96 3.49
C ALA A 183 -2.44 3.72 2.00
N LYS A 184 -3.70 3.92 1.56
CA LYS A 184 -4.06 3.86 0.14
C LYS A 184 -3.37 4.95 -0.66
N ALA A 185 -3.39 6.20 -0.19
CA ALA A 185 -2.72 7.30 -0.86
C ALA A 185 -1.20 7.08 -0.96
N ALA A 186 -0.57 6.58 0.10
CA ALA A 186 0.84 6.21 0.11
C ALA A 186 1.17 5.11 -0.90
N PHE A 187 0.32 4.08 -1.01
CA PHE A 187 0.45 3.02 -2.01
C PHE A 187 0.27 3.55 -3.44
N ASP A 188 -0.72 4.41 -3.69
CA ASP A 188 -0.97 4.99 -5.02
C ASP A 188 0.23 5.85 -5.47
N LYS A 189 0.84 6.60 -4.54
CA LYS A 189 2.09 7.34 -4.78
C LYS A 189 3.24 6.40 -5.12
N ALA A 190 3.52 5.40 -4.28
CA ALA A 190 4.61 4.45 -4.51
C ALA A 190 4.45 3.68 -5.84
N SER A 191 3.21 3.34 -6.20
CA SER A 191 2.88 2.70 -7.47
C SER A 191 3.14 3.62 -8.66
N THR A 192 2.84 4.92 -8.53
CA THR A 192 3.11 5.92 -9.55
C THR A 192 4.61 6.13 -9.73
N ASP A 193 5.37 6.25 -8.65
CA ASP A 193 6.82 6.41 -8.67
C ASP A 193 7.50 5.20 -9.35
N PHE A 194 7.13 3.97 -8.93
CA PHE A 194 7.63 2.74 -9.54
C PHE A 194 7.32 2.66 -11.04
N ARG A 195 6.06 2.90 -11.44
CA ARG A 195 5.65 2.87 -12.85
C ARG A 195 6.42 3.89 -13.68
N THR A 196 6.60 5.09 -13.15
CA THR A 196 7.33 6.18 -13.84
C THR A 196 8.78 5.80 -14.08
N ARG A 197 9.46 5.23 -13.07
CA ARG A 197 10.84 4.74 -13.22
C ARG A 197 10.92 3.58 -14.21
N LEU A 198 9.97 2.64 -14.14
CA LEU A 198 9.92 1.49 -15.04
C LEU A 198 9.84 1.92 -16.51
N GLU A 199 8.95 2.86 -16.83
CA GLU A 199 8.81 3.38 -18.19
C GLU A 199 10.06 4.13 -18.64
N LYS A 200 10.70 4.91 -17.76
CA LYS A 200 11.98 5.56 -18.07
C LYS A 200 13.08 4.53 -18.37
N VAL A 201 13.23 3.50 -17.54
CA VAL A 201 14.23 2.44 -17.76
C VAL A 201 13.98 1.69 -19.08
N LYS A 202 12.72 1.42 -19.42
CA LYS A 202 12.37 0.82 -20.72
C LYS A 202 12.74 1.75 -21.88
N ALA A 203 12.41 3.04 -21.79
CA ALA A 203 12.74 4.01 -22.82
C ALA A 203 14.26 4.17 -23.01
N ASP A 204 15.02 4.30 -21.91
CA ASP A 204 16.48 4.41 -21.93
C ASP A 204 17.12 3.16 -22.56
N ASN A 205 16.63 1.96 -22.22
CA ASN A 205 17.11 0.72 -22.82
C ASN A 205 16.76 0.60 -24.31
N ALA A 206 15.57 1.02 -24.71
CA ALA A 206 15.18 1.06 -26.12
C ALA A 206 16.07 2.05 -26.91
N SER A 207 16.32 3.25 -26.36
CA SER A 207 17.22 4.23 -26.96
C SER A 207 18.63 3.66 -27.15
N ARG A 208 19.22 3.08 -26.10
CA ARG A 208 20.56 2.47 -26.17
C ARG A 208 20.64 1.35 -27.20
N ASN A 209 19.60 0.53 -27.30
CA ASN A 209 19.55 -0.53 -28.31
C ASN A 209 19.46 0.05 -29.73
N ASN A 210 18.68 1.11 -29.93
CA ASN A 210 18.60 1.82 -31.21
C ASN A 210 19.92 2.49 -31.58
N ASP A 211 20.61 3.14 -30.63
CA ASP A 211 21.91 3.78 -30.85
C ASP A 211 22.96 2.74 -31.27
N ARG A 212 23.03 1.60 -30.57
CA ARG A 212 23.92 0.49 -30.92
C ARG A 212 23.64 -0.06 -32.31
N ARG A 213 22.35 -0.23 -32.64
CA ARG A 213 21.90 -0.69 -33.95
C ARG A 213 22.27 0.29 -35.05
N GLU A 214 22.13 1.59 -34.81
CA GLU A 214 22.47 2.65 -35.76
C GLU A 214 23.98 2.76 -35.98
N ILE A 215 24.78 2.68 -34.92
CA ILE A 215 26.26 2.62 -35.01
C ILE A 215 26.68 1.41 -35.86
N ALA A 216 26.13 0.23 -35.59
CA ALA A 216 26.41 -0.98 -36.37
C ALA A 216 25.98 -0.83 -37.85
N ARG A 217 24.79 -0.25 -38.09
CA ARG A 217 24.28 0.00 -39.45
C ARG A 217 25.20 0.94 -40.22
N ARG A 218 25.65 2.03 -39.61
CA ARG A 218 26.58 3.00 -40.24
C ARG A 218 27.95 2.38 -40.53
N ALA A 219 28.43 1.47 -39.67
CA ALA A 219 29.65 0.72 -39.90
C ALA A 219 29.51 -0.40 -40.97
N GLY A 220 28.33 -0.58 -41.57
CA GLY A 220 28.10 -1.56 -42.63
C GLY A 220 27.89 -2.99 -42.12
N VAL A 221 27.48 -3.17 -40.86
CA VAL A 221 27.09 -4.50 -40.35
C VAL A 221 25.87 -5.01 -41.12
N PRO A 222 25.87 -6.26 -41.63
CA PRO A 222 24.74 -6.82 -42.35
C PRO A 222 23.43 -6.77 -41.55
N THR A 223 22.31 -6.52 -42.24
CA THR A 223 20.99 -6.29 -41.63
C THR A 223 20.54 -7.43 -40.71
N GLN A 224 20.86 -8.68 -41.05
CA GLN A 224 20.56 -9.87 -40.26
C GLN A 224 21.18 -9.86 -38.85
N TYR A 225 22.26 -9.09 -38.66
CA TYR A 225 22.96 -9.01 -37.38
C TYR A 225 22.60 -7.78 -36.55
N LEU A 226 21.91 -6.78 -37.13
CA LEU A 226 21.67 -5.48 -36.47
C LEU A 226 20.87 -5.56 -35.16
N ASN A 227 20.07 -6.61 -34.97
CA ASN A 227 19.34 -6.84 -33.71
C ASN A 227 20.17 -7.60 -32.65
N SER A 228 21.39 -8.02 -32.99
CA SER A 228 22.28 -8.83 -32.16
C SER A 228 23.73 -8.33 -32.32
N VAL A 229 23.97 -7.10 -31.88
CA VAL A 229 25.30 -6.46 -31.89
C VAL A 229 25.74 -6.09 -30.48
N TRP A 230 27.05 -6.18 -30.21
CA TRP A 230 27.67 -5.60 -29.04
C TRP A 230 28.58 -4.45 -29.47
N VAL A 231 28.32 -3.25 -28.93
CA VAL A 231 29.07 -2.03 -29.26
C VAL A 231 29.73 -1.50 -27.99
N SER A 232 31.04 -1.26 -28.06
CA SER A 232 31.83 -0.71 -26.95
C SER A 232 32.77 0.40 -27.46
N PRO A 233 32.99 1.50 -26.71
CA PRO A 233 33.98 2.50 -27.07
C PRO A 233 35.40 1.90 -27.17
N ASN A 234 36.21 2.37 -28.11
CA ASN A 234 37.59 1.87 -28.31
C ASN A 234 38.68 2.78 -27.73
N GLY A 235 38.32 3.78 -26.91
CA GLY A 235 39.26 4.70 -26.25
C GLY A 235 39.81 5.83 -27.13
N LYS A 236 39.65 5.75 -28.47
CA LYS A 236 40.07 6.78 -29.44
C LYS A 236 38.89 7.60 -29.98
N GLY A 237 37.78 7.62 -29.25
CA GLY A 237 36.53 8.28 -29.67
C GLY A 237 35.67 7.46 -30.65
N GLY A 238 36.13 6.29 -31.09
CA GLY A 238 35.36 5.39 -31.95
C GLY A 238 34.76 4.19 -31.22
N HIS A 239 34.26 3.22 -31.98
CA HIS A 239 33.55 2.05 -31.44
C HIS A 239 34.13 0.74 -31.96
N ASN A 240 34.18 -0.28 -31.10
CA ASN A 240 34.25 -1.68 -31.49
C ASN A 240 32.84 -2.23 -31.59
N ILE A 241 32.56 -2.99 -32.65
CA ILE A 241 31.26 -3.54 -32.99
C ILE A 241 31.44 -5.02 -33.25
N TYR A 242 30.78 -5.86 -32.45
CA TYR A 242 30.88 -7.31 -32.51
C TYR A 242 29.53 -7.93 -32.84
N PHE A 243 29.52 -8.91 -33.74
CA PHE A 243 28.30 -9.58 -34.18
C PHE A 243 28.55 -10.97 -34.77
N GLY A 244 27.49 -11.77 -34.96
CA GLY A 244 27.59 -13.08 -35.64
C GLY A 244 28.31 -14.19 -34.86
N GLY A 245 28.71 -13.94 -33.61
CA GLY A 245 29.29 -14.95 -32.74
C GLY A 245 28.28 -16.00 -32.27
N VAL A 246 28.79 -17.19 -31.94
CA VAL A 246 27.97 -18.28 -31.39
C VAL A 246 27.48 -17.91 -29.99
N GLY A 247 26.17 -17.97 -29.78
CA GLY A 247 25.50 -17.72 -28.48
C GLY A 247 25.36 -16.24 -28.08
N SER A 248 26.35 -15.41 -28.40
CA SER A 248 26.32 -13.95 -28.16
C SER A 248 27.02 -13.19 -29.29
N PRO A 249 26.72 -11.89 -29.48
CA PRO A 249 27.35 -11.09 -30.54
C PRO A 249 28.88 -11.11 -30.50
N ASN A 250 29.48 -11.26 -29.32
CA ASN A 250 30.91 -11.34 -29.06
C ASN A 250 31.40 -12.76 -28.74
N GLY A 251 30.60 -13.79 -29.02
CA GLY A 251 30.94 -15.19 -28.79
C GLY A 251 31.99 -15.73 -29.77
N PRO A 252 32.34 -17.02 -29.71
CA PRO A 252 33.27 -17.65 -30.65
C PRO A 252 32.88 -17.41 -32.10
N GLY A 253 33.86 -17.11 -32.96
CA GLY A 253 33.64 -16.85 -34.39
C GLY A 253 33.02 -15.49 -34.72
N HIS A 254 32.83 -14.59 -33.75
CA HIS A 254 32.23 -13.28 -34.01
C HIS A 254 33.01 -12.47 -35.06
N ALA A 255 32.29 -11.68 -35.84
CA ALA A 255 32.81 -10.55 -36.60
C ALA A 255 33.22 -9.40 -35.68
N HIS A 256 34.19 -8.61 -36.10
CA HIS A 256 34.63 -7.42 -35.38
C HIS A 256 34.88 -6.29 -36.37
N TYR A 257 34.10 -5.22 -36.25
CA TYR A 257 34.35 -3.96 -36.95
C TYR A 257 34.82 -2.92 -35.93
N ALA A 258 35.75 -2.05 -36.31
CA ALA A 258 36.13 -0.90 -35.50
C ALA A 258 35.98 0.39 -36.31
N THR A 259 35.57 1.46 -35.64
CA THR A 259 35.48 2.81 -36.23
C THR A 259 36.45 3.78 -35.56
N ASP A 260 36.80 4.86 -36.25
CA ASP A 260 37.43 6.04 -35.64
C ASP A 260 36.41 6.97 -34.96
N SER A 261 36.87 8.13 -34.49
CA SER A 261 36.05 9.17 -33.86
C SER A 261 35.05 9.85 -34.79
N PHE A 262 35.23 9.73 -36.11
CA PHE A 262 34.32 10.25 -37.12
C PHE A 262 33.32 9.20 -37.63
N GLY A 263 33.41 7.96 -37.12
CA GLY A 263 32.56 6.85 -37.52
C GLY A 263 33.01 6.14 -38.80
N LYS A 264 34.21 6.44 -39.32
CA LYS A 264 34.80 5.73 -40.46
C LYS A 264 35.31 4.37 -39.97
N VAL A 265 34.99 3.30 -40.71
CA VAL A 265 35.46 1.95 -40.38
C VAL A 265 36.97 1.87 -40.65
N THR A 266 37.73 1.50 -39.62
CA THR A 266 39.20 1.35 -39.63
C THR A 266 39.65 -0.11 -39.60
N TYR A 267 38.77 -1.01 -39.14
CA TYR A 267 38.99 -2.45 -39.10
C TYR A 267 37.70 -3.18 -39.44
N LYS A 268 37.78 -4.22 -40.27
CA LYS A 268 36.63 -5.02 -40.71
C LYS A 268 37.02 -6.49 -40.81
N ARG A 269 36.34 -7.33 -40.04
CA ARG A 269 36.45 -8.80 -40.11
C ARG A 269 35.06 -9.40 -40.00
N ASP A 270 34.67 -10.20 -40.98
CA ASP A 270 33.36 -10.88 -41.01
C ASP A 270 33.35 -12.13 -40.10
N PRO A 271 32.18 -12.73 -39.83
CA PRO A 271 32.11 -13.90 -38.95
C PRO A 271 32.95 -15.06 -39.48
N PHE A 272 33.70 -15.71 -38.59
CA PHE A 272 34.61 -16.84 -38.88
C PHE A 272 35.82 -16.54 -39.77
N ASP A 273 36.00 -15.31 -40.24
CA ASP A 273 37.20 -14.91 -40.97
C ASP A 273 38.45 -14.90 -40.06
N PRO A 274 39.63 -15.21 -40.62
CA PRO A 274 40.88 -15.17 -39.88
C PRO A 274 41.21 -13.74 -39.41
N HIS A 275 41.93 -13.67 -38.30
CA HIS A 275 42.42 -12.40 -37.77
C HIS A 275 43.76 -12.05 -38.43
N GLY A 276 43.90 -10.85 -39.02
CA GLY A 276 45.18 -10.41 -39.57
C GLY A 276 45.21 -8.94 -39.96
N ALA A 277 46.39 -8.48 -40.38
CA ALA A 277 46.63 -7.09 -40.78
C ALA A 277 45.81 -6.69 -42.03
N HIS A 278 45.41 -7.65 -42.85
CA HIS A 278 44.54 -7.45 -44.02
C HIS A 278 43.13 -6.92 -43.65
N ASN A 279 42.74 -6.96 -42.37
CA ASN A 279 41.44 -6.49 -41.90
C ASN A 279 41.41 -4.98 -41.62
N PHE A 280 42.54 -4.28 -41.67
CA PHE A 280 42.57 -2.82 -41.54
C PHE A 280 42.24 -2.16 -42.87
N THR A 281 41.29 -1.22 -42.87
CA THR A 281 40.80 -0.56 -44.10
C THR A 281 41.76 0.53 -44.60
N GLU A 282 42.66 0.99 -43.75
CA GLU A 282 43.81 1.81 -44.15
C GLU A 282 44.98 0.88 -44.43
N ASN A 283 45.12 0.54 -45.71
CA ASN A 283 46.18 -0.30 -46.27
C ASN A 283 47.56 0.31 -45.96
N GLN A 284 48.18 -0.08 -44.86
CA GLN A 284 49.64 -0.03 -44.74
C GLN A 284 50.14 -1.37 -45.29
N GLY A 285 50.39 -1.44 -46.59
CA GLY A 285 51.00 -2.61 -47.23
C GLY A 285 52.34 -2.97 -46.58
N ASP A 286 52.82 -4.20 -46.76
CA ASP A 286 54.18 -4.54 -46.34
C ASP A 286 55.21 -3.76 -47.18
N TYR A 287 56.38 -3.48 -46.63
CA TYR A 287 57.48 -2.75 -47.26
C TYR A 287 57.77 -3.26 -48.67
N TYR A 288 57.91 -4.58 -48.83
CA TYR A 288 58.26 -5.18 -50.12
C TYR A 288 57.17 -4.96 -51.18
N ASP A 289 55.89 -4.97 -50.78
CA ASP A 289 54.77 -4.72 -51.68
C ASP A 289 54.65 -3.23 -52.06
N MET A 290 54.85 -2.35 -51.08
CA MET A 290 54.77 -0.89 -51.28
C MET A 290 55.90 -0.38 -52.16
N VAL A 291 57.13 -0.86 -51.93
CA VAL A 291 58.31 -0.54 -52.75
C VAL A 291 58.10 -0.95 -54.21
N SER A 292 57.54 -2.14 -54.45
CA SER A 292 57.31 -2.64 -55.82
C SER A 292 56.33 -1.77 -56.62
N ARG A 293 55.41 -1.08 -55.93
CA ARG A 293 54.42 -0.17 -56.53
C ARG A 293 54.97 1.22 -56.75
N GLU A 294 55.69 1.77 -55.77
CA GLU A 294 56.17 3.14 -55.81
C GLU A 294 57.49 3.30 -56.58
N SER A 295 58.33 2.27 -56.69
CA SER A 295 59.67 2.34 -57.32
C SER A 295 59.75 3.07 -58.67
N THR A 296 58.63 3.14 -59.41
CA THR A 296 58.52 3.76 -60.74
C THR A 296 58.29 5.28 -60.74
N SER A 297 57.94 5.94 -59.62
CA SER A 297 57.43 7.33 -59.65
C SER A 297 58.41 8.45 -59.23
N GLY A 298 59.52 8.16 -58.53
CA GLY A 298 60.44 9.19 -58.02
C GLY A 298 59.99 9.84 -56.71
N ASP A 299 60.95 10.13 -55.83
CA ASP A 299 60.90 10.58 -54.41
C ASP A 299 59.78 9.99 -53.53
N PHE A 300 60.16 9.20 -52.51
CA PHE A 300 59.27 8.40 -51.66
C PHE A 300 59.12 8.96 -50.24
N GLY A 301 57.90 8.86 -49.70
CA GLY A 301 57.57 9.10 -48.31
C GLY A 301 56.24 8.43 -47.95
N PHE A 302 56.26 7.25 -47.31
CA PHE A 302 55.04 6.50 -46.98
C PHE A 302 55.16 5.70 -45.68
N ARG A 303 54.00 5.26 -45.16
CA ARG A 303 53.92 4.35 -44.02
C ARG A 303 53.52 2.95 -44.47
N CYS A 304 54.20 1.95 -43.93
CA CYS A 304 54.01 0.55 -44.27
C CYS A 304 54.26 -0.33 -43.05
N ARG A 305 54.06 -1.63 -43.20
CA ARG A 305 54.60 -2.61 -42.24
C ARG A 305 55.99 -3.04 -42.69
N PHE A 306 56.93 -3.18 -41.78
CA PHE A 306 58.23 -3.75 -42.06
C PHE A 306 58.65 -4.61 -40.88
N ARG A 307 58.97 -5.88 -41.14
CA ARG A 307 59.37 -6.86 -40.11
C ARG A 307 58.43 -6.92 -38.90
N GLY A 308 57.13 -6.80 -39.15
CA GLY A 308 56.13 -6.87 -38.07
C GLY A 308 56.06 -5.63 -37.18
N TYR A 309 56.60 -4.49 -37.61
CA TYR A 309 56.43 -3.19 -36.95
C TYR A 309 55.89 -2.12 -37.91
N ASP A 310 55.34 -1.06 -37.34
CA ASP A 310 54.92 0.11 -38.11
C ASP A 310 56.17 0.84 -38.57
N ALA A 311 56.25 1.12 -39.86
CA ALA A 311 57.42 1.70 -40.49
C ALA A 311 57.09 2.99 -41.24
N TYR A 312 58.06 3.90 -41.27
CA TYR A 312 58.09 5.04 -42.17
C TYR A 312 59.26 4.87 -43.12
N VAL A 313 58.97 4.97 -44.42
CA VAL A 313 59.94 4.77 -45.49
C VAL A 313 60.08 6.08 -46.24
N GLU A 314 61.32 6.54 -46.40
CA GLU A 314 61.64 7.75 -47.14
C GLU A 314 62.83 7.54 -48.07
N THR A 315 62.93 8.36 -49.12
CA THR A 315 64.16 8.43 -49.93
C THR A 315 65.05 9.56 -49.51
N ASN A 316 66.34 9.28 -49.46
CA ASN A 316 67.37 10.28 -49.21
C ASN A 316 68.57 10.05 -50.15
N THR A 317 69.48 11.01 -50.21
CA THR A 317 70.70 10.92 -51.02
C THR A 317 71.91 10.98 -50.11
N ASN A 318 72.80 10.01 -50.24
CA ASN A 318 74.08 9.99 -49.54
C ASN A 318 74.97 11.16 -49.99
N ARG A 319 75.99 11.51 -49.21
CA ARG A 319 76.94 12.59 -49.53
C ARG A 319 77.68 12.38 -50.86
N ASP A 320 77.80 11.14 -51.30
CA ASP A 320 78.41 10.74 -52.57
C ASP A 320 77.44 10.81 -53.77
N GLY A 321 76.21 11.27 -53.57
CA GLY A 321 75.18 11.38 -54.60
C GLY A 321 74.34 10.12 -54.80
N THR A 322 74.60 9.04 -54.05
CA THR A 322 73.85 7.78 -54.19
C THR A 322 72.47 7.87 -53.53
N ARG A 323 71.39 7.56 -54.28
CA ARG A 323 70.02 7.54 -53.74
C ARG A 323 69.78 6.27 -52.92
N LYS A 324 69.35 6.46 -51.67
CA LYS A 324 68.99 5.40 -50.72
C LYS A 324 67.54 5.53 -50.26
N ILE A 325 67.06 4.44 -49.66
CA ILE A 325 65.78 4.32 -49.00
C ILE A 325 66.08 4.12 -47.52
N ASP A 326 65.60 5.01 -46.68
CA ASP A 326 65.66 4.90 -45.22
C ASP A 326 64.32 4.37 -44.70
N ILE A 327 64.38 3.37 -43.82
CA ILE A 327 63.23 2.68 -43.24
C ILE A 327 63.36 2.78 -41.73
N TYR A 328 62.46 3.48 -41.09
CA TYR A 328 62.41 3.59 -39.63
C TYR A 328 61.25 2.75 -39.12
N TYR A 329 61.47 1.86 -38.16
CA TYR A 329 60.45 0.91 -37.70
C TYR A 329 60.73 0.47 -36.27
N GLY A 330 59.72 0.12 -35.47
CA GLY A 330 59.99 -0.39 -34.13
C GLY A 330 58.77 -0.62 -33.25
N PRO A 331 58.96 -1.25 -32.07
CA PRO A 331 57.87 -1.62 -31.16
C PRO A 331 57.09 -0.40 -30.65
N ASN A 332 57.74 0.76 -30.57
CA ASN A 332 57.16 2.02 -30.13
C ASN A 332 56.86 3.00 -31.28
N GLY A 333 56.76 2.48 -32.51
CA GLY A 333 56.58 3.26 -33.73
C GLY A 333 57.91 3.67 -34.39
N PRO A 334 57.84 4.19 -35.64
CA PRO A 334 59.01 4.39 -36.50
C PRO A 334 60.02 5.41 -35.95
N PHE A 335 59.59 6.36 -35.12
CA PHE A 335 60.47 7.38 -34.52
C PHE A 335 60.48 7.31 -32.99
N GLY A 336 60.02 6.20 -32.41
CA GLY A 336 59.97 6.01 -30.96
C GLY A 336 61.31 5.57 -30.36
N PRO A 337 61.45 5.57 -29.03
CA PRO A 337 62.61 4.98 -28.36
C PRO A 337 62.77 3.49 -28.72
N GLY A 338 63.98 3.10 -29.13
CA GLY A 338 64.29 1.74 -29.57
C GLY A 338 63.71 1.41 -30.95
N HIS A 339 63.62 2.41 -31.84
CA HIS A 339 63.31 2.15 -33.24
C HIS A 339 64.55 1.64 -33.96
N HIS A 340 64.36 0.78 -34.93
CA HIS A 340 65.38 0.40 -35.88
C HIS A 340 65.37 1.35 -37.07
N HIS A 341 66.56 1.60 -37.60
CA HIS A 341 66.79 2.30 -38.85
C HIS A 341 67.51 1.35 -39.79
N ALA A 342 66.82 0.96 -40.86
CA ALA A 342 67.38 0.18 -41.95
C ALA A 342 67.52 1.03 -43.21
N GLY A 343 68.52 0.71 -44.02
CA GLY A 343 68.75 1.37 -45.30
C GLY A 343 68.84 0.38 -46.43
N ALA A 344 68.33 0.75 -47.61
CA ALA A 344 68.53 0.03 -48.86
C ALA A 344 68.97 1.00 -49.97
N LEU A 345 69.66 0.51 -51.00
CA LEU A 345 69.91 1.32 -52.19
C LEU A 345 68.66 1.35 -53.06
N ARG A 346 68.36 2.49 -53.68
CA ARG A 346 67.19 2.59 -54.57
C ARG A 346 67.27 1.65 -55.78
N SER A 347 68.47 1.36 -56.26
CA SER A 347 68.72 0.40 -57.34
C SER A 347 68.49 -1.07 -56.92
N ALA A 348 68.46 -1.37 -55.62
CA ALA A 348 68.25 -2.70 -55.08
C ALA A 348 67.37 -2.64 -53.83
N PRO A 349 66.11 -2.21 -53.95
CA PRO A 349 65.28 -1.80 -52.81
C PRO A 349 64.71 -2.98 -52.01
N HIS A 350 65.21 -4.19 -52.26
CA HIS A 350 64.88 -5.40 -51.49
C HIS A 350 66.09 -5.93 -50.71
N THR A 351 67.26 -5.31 -50.89
CA THR A 351 68.51 -5.68 -50.23
C THR A 351 68.91 -4.57 -49.27
N LEU A 352 68.89 -4.87 -47.97
CA LEU A 352 69.30 -3.93 -46.94
C LEU A 352 70.82 -3.82 -46.92
N ILE A 353 71.33 -2.59 -46.90
CA ILE A 353 72.75 -2.27 -46.72
C ILE A 353 73.11 -2.07 -45.25
N PHE A 354 72.15 -1.72 -44.40
CA PHE A 354 72.26 -1.72 -42.95
C PHE A 354 70.88 -1.88 -42.30
N ASP A 355 70.88 -2.30 -41.04
CA ASP A 355 69.68 -2.43 -40.21
C ASP A 355 70.10 -2.41 -38.74
N GLU A 356 69.94 -1.26 -38.10
CA GLU A 356 70.53 -0.98 -36.79
C GLU A 356 69.47 -0.45 -35.83
N LEU A 357 69.57 -0.82 -34.56
CA LEU A 357 68.75 -0.24 -33.51
C LEU A 357 69.25 1.17 -33.17
N ARG A 358 68.33 2.12 -32.99
CA ARG A 358 68.59 3.55 -32.72
C ARG A 358 67.92 4.05 -31.44
#